data_AF-A0A537VWS7-F1
#
_entry.id   AF-A0A537VWS7-F1
#
_cell.length_a   1.000
_cell.length_b   1.000
_cell.length_c   1.000
_cell.angle_alpha   90.00
_cell.angle_beta   90.00
_cell.angle_gamma   90.00
#
_symmetry.space_group_name_H-M   'P 1'
#
loop_
_entity.id
_entity.type
_entity.pdbx_description
1 polymer ?
#
loop_
_entity_poly.entity_id
_entity_poly.type
_entity_poly.pdbx_seq_one_letter_code
_entity_poly.pdbx_strand_id
1 'polypeptide(L)' 'MVGQTAKERLVGSWTLVSLTAGEGADQSLPYGPNPRGSMMVDANGRFMITVVRSDLPNFASNNRMRGTPDENNSVVQGS' A
#
# COMPACT_ATOMS: atom_id res chain seq x y z
N MET A 1 -0.85 36.57 6.16
CA MET A 1 -0.72 35.15 6.50
C MET A 1 0.47 34.59 5.75
N VAL A 2 1.45 33.98 6.43
CA VAL A 2 2.55 33.29 5.75
C VAL A 2 2.01 31.92 5.31
N GLY A 3 2.06 31.63 4.00
CA GLY A 3 1.61 30.34 3.48
C GLY A 3 2.59 29.23 3.82
N GLN A 4 2.08 28.02 4.13
CA GLN A 4 2.93 26.84 4.30
C GLN A 4 3.71 26.51 3.01
N THR A 5 4.99 26.20 3.17
CA THR A 5 5.87 25.64 2.16
C THR A 5 5.42 24.25 1.70
N ALA A 6 5.88 23.81 0.53
CA ALA A 6 5.60 22.46 0.03
C ALA A 6 6.09 21.37 1.00
N LYS A 7 7.21 21.60 1.68
CA LYS A 7 7.74 20.70 2.71
C LYS A 7 6.76 20.54 3.88
N GLU A 8 6.27 21.65 4.42
CA GLU A 8 5.32 21.63 5.55
C GLU A 8 3.99 20.97 5.20
N ARG A 9 3.62 20.95 3.91
CA ARG A 9 2.41 20.26 3.43
C ARG A 9 2.60 18.76 3.21
N LEU A 10 3.82 18.28 2.98
CA LEU A 10 4.11 16.89 2.61
C LEU A 10 4.55 16.03 3.79
N VAL A 11 5.31 16.59 4.73
CA VAL A 11 5.80 15.88 5.91
C VAL A 11 4.62 15.44 6.76
N GLY A 12 4.53 14.14 7.04
CA GLY A 12 3.41 13.57 7.79
C GLY A 12 3.11 12.12 7.43
N SER A 13 1.91 11.68 7.84
CA SER A 13 1.37 10.35 7.54
C SER A 13 0.12 10.49 6.70
N TRP A 14 0.05 9.68 5.65
CA TRP A 14 -1.01 9.70 4.64
C TRP A 14 -1.67 8.33 4.58
N THR A 15 -3.00 8.30 4.46
CA THR A 15 -3.75 7.06 4.23
C THR A 15 -3.93 6.87 2.72
N LEU A 16 -3.69 5.66 2.23
CA LEU A 16 -3.90 5.33 0.83
C LEU A 16 -5.39 5.38 0.48
N VAL A 17 -5.73 6.10 -0.59
CA VAL A 17 -7.09 6.16 -1.14
C VAL A 17 -7.22 5.24 -2.36
N SER A 18 -6.26 5.31 -3.28
CA SER A 18 -6.22 4.51 -4.51
C SER A 18 -4.79 4.32 -5.00
N LEU A 19 -4.54 3.25 -5.74
CA LEU A 19 -3.27 3.03 -6.45
C LEU A 19 -3.55 2.46 -7.84
N THR A 20 -3.03 3.15 -8.85
CA THR A 20 -3.08 2.72 -10.26
C THR A 20 -1.66 2.67 -10.82
N ALA A 21 -1.42 1.80 -11.80
CA ALA A 21 -0.17 1.77 -12.55
C ALA A 21 -0.43 1.93 -14.05
N GLY A 22 0.40 2.70 -14.74
CA GLY A 22 0.17 3.09 -16.14
C GLY A 22 -0.79 4.27 -16.27
N GLU A 23 -1.12 4.62 -17.51
CA GLU A 23 -1.95 5.77 -17.86
C GLU A 23 -2.93 5.42 -18.99
N GLY A 24 -4.05 6.16 -19.07
CA GLY A 24 -5.02 6.00 -20.15
C GLY A 24 -5.62 4.59 -20.22
N ALA A 25 -5.61 4.00 -21.42
CA ALA A 25 -6.16 2.67 -21.67
C ALA A 25 -5.36 1.53 -21.02
N ASP A 26 -4.08 1.76 -20.71
CA ASP A 26 -3.20 0.75 -20.10
C ASP A 26 -3.18 0.84 -18.57
N GLN A 27 -4.02 1.70 -17.99
CA GLN A 27 -4.11 1.85 -16.54
C GLN A 27 -4.62 0.55 -15.90
N SER A 28 -3.89 0.08 -14.89
CA SER A 28 -4.17 -1.15 -14.16
C SER A 28 -4.27 -0.91 -12.66
N LEU A 29 -4.84 -1.90 -11.96
CA LEU A 29 -5.03 -1.91 -10.51
C LEU A 29 -4.16 -3.02 -9.88
N PRO A 30 -2.84 -2.81 -9.72
CA PRO A 30 -1.94 -3.89 -9.32
C PRO A 30 -2.23 -4.44 -7.91
N TYR A 31 -2.90 -3.65 -7.06
CA TYR A 31 -3.35 -4.06 -5.72
C TYR A 31 -4.88 -4.19 -5.61
N GLY A 32 -5.56 -4.38 -6.74
CA GLY A 32 -7.02 -4.43 -6.81
C GLY A 32 -7.68 -3.06 -6.63
N PRO A 33 -9.03 -3.02 -6.66
CA PRO A 33 -9.80 -1.76 -6.67
C PRO A 33 -9.85 -1.04 -5.32
N ASN A 34 -9.59 -1.74 -4.21
CA ASN A 34 -9.71 -1.19 -2.86
C ASN A 34 -8.44 -1.46 -2.04
N PRO A 35 -7.25 -1.01 -2.46
CA PRO A 35 -6.02 -1.30 -1.74
C PRO A 35 -6.04 -0.60 -0.37
N ARG A 36 -5.30 -1.16 0.58
CA ARG A 36 -5.08 -0.54 1.90
C ARG A 36 -3.61 -0.22 2.07
N GLY A 37 -3.32 0.86 2.79
CA GLY A 37 -1.95 1.27 2.96
C GLY A 37 -1.80 2.63 3.57
N SER A 38 -0.54 3.01 3.78
CA SER A 38 -0.16 4.32 4.24
C SER A 38 1.20 4.72 3.67
N MET A 39 1.43 6.03 3.65
CA MET A 39 2.73 6.62 3.36
C MET A 39 3.17 7.50 4.51
N MET A 40 4.43 7.42 4.90
CA MET A 40 5.06 8.36 5.81
C MET A 40 6.12 9.16 5.06
N VAL A 41 6.17 10.46 5.27
CA VAL A 41 7.22 11.36 4.77
C VAL A 41 7.85 12.06 5.97
N ASP A 42 9.16 11.88 6.17
CA ASP A 42 9.91 12.51 7.26
C ASP A 42 10.40 13.93 6.89
N ALA A 43 10.84 14.68 7.90
CA ALA A 43 11.31 16.05 7.73
C ALA A 43 12.63 16.16 6.92
N ASN A 44 13.33 15.07 6.69
CA ASN A 44 14.56 14.99 5.90
C ASN A 44 14.26 14.59 4.44
N GLY A 45 13.00 14.41 4.08
CA GLY A 45 12.58 14.01 2.74
C GLY A 45 12.67 12.50 2.47
N ARG A 46 12.86 11.67 3.50
CA ARG A 46 12.73 10.21 3.36
C ARG A 46 11.26 9.84 3.42
N PHE A 47 10.89 8.79 2.70
CA PHE A 47 9.53 8.29 2.74
C PHE A 47 9.48 6.77 2.75
N MET A 48 8.37 6.24 3.24
CA MET A 48 8.03 4.82 3.19
C MET A 48 6.57 4.70 2.77
N ILE A 49 6.28 3.76 1.87
CA ILE A 49 4.93 3.42 1.46
C ILE A 49 4.73 1.94 1.77
N THR A 50 3.60 1.62 2.37
CA THR A 50 3.11 0.24 2.49
C THR A 50 1.78 0.15 1.77
N VAL A 51 1.65 -0.81 0.85
CA VAL A 51 0.41 -1.09 0.12
C VAL A 51 0.14 -2.59 0.19
N VAL A 52 -1.11 -2.94 0.48
CA VAL A 52 -1.57 -4.31 0.59
C VAL A 52 -2.91 -4.42 -0.14
N ARG A 53 -3.07 -5.53 -0.88
CA ARG A 53 -4.35 -5.94 -1.44
C ARG A 53 -5.36 -6.20 -0.32
N SER A 54 -6.58 -5.67 -0.44
CA SER A 54 -7.60 -5.85 0.62
C SER A 54 -8.28 -7.21 0.61
N ASP A 55 -8.09 -7.99 -0.45
CA ASP A 55 -8.71 -9.29 -0.70
C ASP A 55 -7.77 -10.47 -0.41
N LEU A 56 -6.59 -10.24 0.17
CA LEU A 56 -5.69 -11.34 0.53
C LEU A 56 -6.35 -12.27 1.57
N PRO A 57 -6.26 -13.60 1.39
CA PRO A 57 -6.77 -14.54 2.36
C PRO A 57 -5.97 -14.46 3.66
N ASN A 58 -6.66 -14.66 4.78
CA ASN A 58 -5.98 -14.88 6.05
C ASN A 58 -5.41 -16.30 6.09
N PHE A 59 -4.27 -16.47 6.76
CA PHE A 59 -3.79 -17.80 7.13
C PHE A 59 -4.79 -18.48 8.06
N ALA A 60 -5.19 -19.72 7.77
CA ALA A 60 -6.19 -20.45 8.55
C ALA A 60 -5.75 -20.63 10.02
N SER A 61 -4.44 -20.71 10.26
CA SER A 61 -3.85 -20.82 11.60
C SER A 61 -3.78 -19.50 12.37
N ASN A 62 -4.13 -18.37 11.74
CA ASN A 62 -3.86 -17.01 12.23
C ASN A 62 -2.37 -16.77 12.61
N ASN A 63 -1.46 -17.51 11.98
CA ASN A 63 -0.03 -17.39 12.19
C ASN A 63 0.69 -17.43 10.84
N ARG A 64 1.14 -16.27 10.37
CA ARG A 64 1.87 -16.14 9.10
C ARG A 64 3.14 -16.99 9.01
N MET A 65 3.70 -17.42 10.13
CA MET A 65 4.89 -18.29 10.17
C MET A 65 4.55 -19.77 9.99
N ARG A 66 3.26 -20.12 9.97
CA ARG A 66 2.73 -21.49 9.83
C ARG A 66 1.82 -21.64 8.61
N GLY A 67 1.93 -20.74 7.65
CA GLY A 67 1.19 -20.84 6.40
C GLY A 67 1.61 -22.07 5.60
N THR A 68 0.64 -22.77 4.99
CA THR A 68 0.94 -23.82 4.02
C THR A 68 1.62 -23.23 2.78
N PRO A 69 2.31 -24.04 1.95
CA PRO A 69 2.84 -23.56 0.68
C PRO A 69 1.79 -22.86 -0.19
N ASP A 70 0.57 -23.39 -0.24
CA ASP A 70 -0.54 -22.80 -1.01
C ASP A 70 -1.00 -21.47 -0.44
N GLU A 71 -1.17 -21.36 0.89
CA GLU A 71 -1.52 -20.09 1.54
C GLU A 71 -0.44 -19.02 1.30
N ASN A 72 0.83 -19.40 1.44
CA ASN A 72 1.95 -18.48 1.20
C ASN A 72 1.99 -18.03 -0.27
N ASN A 73 1.77 -18.94 -1.21
CA ASN A 73 1.72 -18.61 -2.65
C ASN A 73 0.59 -17.63 -2.94
N SER A 74 -0.63 -17.89 -2.47
CA SER A 74 -1.77 -17.00 -2.68
C SER A 74 -1.56 -15.61 -2.07
N VAL A 75 -0.98 -15.53 -0.87
CA VAL A 75 -0.70 -14.24 -0.21
C VAL A 75 0.41 -13.46 -0.93
N VAL A 76 1.48 -14.12 -1.39
CA VAL A 76 2.63 -13.46 -2.03
C VAL A 76 2.31 -13.05 -3.47
N GLN A 77 1.62 -13.90 -4.23
CA GLN A 77 1.24 -13.60 -5.61
C GLN A 77 -0.01 -12.70 -5.68
N GLY A 78 -0.80 -12.64 -4.61
CA GLY A 78 -2.04 -11.87 -4.55
C GLY A 78 -3.18 -12.49 -5.35
N SER A 79 -3.27 -13.83 -5.38
CA SER A 79 -4.21 -14.64 -6.19
C SER A 79 -4.80 -15.81 -5.43
#